data_AF-A0A0B2X1G0-F1
#
_entry.id   AF-A0A0B2X1G0-F1
#
_cell.length_a   1.000
_cell.length_b   1.000
_cell.length_c   1.000
_cell.angle_alpha   90.00
_cell.angle_beta   90.00
_cell.angle_gamma   90.00
#
_symmetry.space_group_name_H-M   'P 1'
#
loop_
_entity.id
_entity.type
_entity.pdbx_description
1 polymer ?
#
loop_
_entity_poly.entity_id
_entity_poly.type
_entity_poly.pdbx_seq_one_letter_code
_entity_poly.pdbx_strand_id
1 'polypeptide(L)'
;MLWFDCAECHREQEKHPLLQSFEMVFACKKCKKCFRKDTQEFEESDEYCPHCDNHFVIDAKTPKAALSVESEDVRVNNKMLKDERVRQKDYRTMFDPDEDADRLG
;
A
#
# COMPACT_ATOMS: atom_id res chain seq x y z
N MET A 1 -27.30 -16.33 -8.79
CA MET A 1 -26.84 -15.65 -7.57
C MET A 1 -25.37 -15.35 -7.77
N LEU A 2 -25.03 -14.07 -7.92
CA LEU A 2 -23.66 -13.61 -8.08
C LEU A 2 -23.03 -13.49 -6.68
N TRP A 3 -21.75 -13.85 -6.57
CA TRP A 3 -20.98 -13.71 -5.34
C TRP A 3 -20.01 -12.56 -5.51
N PHE A 4 -19.91 -11.71 -4.51
CA PHE A 4 -19.02 -10.55 -4.51
C PHE A 4 -18.09 -10.63 -3.31
N ASP A 5 -16.84 -10.22 -3.52
CA ASP A 5 -15.83 -10.21 -2.45
C ASP A 5 -15.97 -8.98 -1.53
N CYS A 6 -16.56 -7.88 -2.03
CA CYS A 6 -16.81 -6.68 -1.24
C CYS A 6 -17.98 -5.87 -1.80
N ALA A 7 -18.45 -4.89 -1.02
CA ALA A 7 -19.54 -3.99 -1.41
C ALA A 7 -19.17 -3.08 -2.61
N GLU A 8 -17.88 -2.81 -2.84
CA GLU A 8 -17.41 -2.08 -4.02
C GLU A 8 -17.61 -2.90 -5.30
N CYS A 9 -17.17 -4.16 -5.31
CA CYS A 9 -17.33 -5.05 -6.46
C CYS A 9 -18.81 -5.29 -6.83
N HIS A 10 -19.71 -5.29 -5.85
CA HIS A 10 -21.16 -5.30 -6.11
C HIS A 10 -21.62 -4.00 -6.77
N ARG A 11 -21.21 -2.83 -6.26
CA ARG A 11 -21.59 -1.51 -6.84
C ARG A 11 -21.08 -1.31 -8.28
N GLU A 12 -19.95 -1.92 -8.63
CA GLU A 12 -19.40 -1.85 -9.99
C GLU A 12 -20.19 -2.69 -11.00
N GLN A 13 -20.72 -3.84 -10.57
CA GLN A 13 -21.43 -4.77 -11.46
C GLN A 13 -22.95 -4.57 -11.45
N GLU A 14 -23.52 -4.18 -10.31
CA GLU A 14 -24.97 -4.08 -10.11
C GLU A 14 -25.40 -2.62 -9.90
N LYS A 15 -26.52 -2.24 -10.52
CA LYS A 15 -27.04 -0.86 -10.50
C LYS A 15 -27.98 -0.58 -9.32
N HIS A 16 -28.19 -1.56 -8.44
CA HIS A 16 -29.08 -1.43 -7.29
C HIS A 16 -28.27 -1.32 -5.99
N PRO A 17 -28.84 -0.67 -4.95
CA PRO A 17 -28.22 -0.64 -3.63
C PRO A 17 -28.20 -2.04 -3.00
N LEU A 18 -27.15 -2.33 -2.25
CA LEU A 18 -27.06 -3.53 -1.42
C LEU A 18 -27.92 -3.31 -0.16
N LEU A 19 -28.89 -4.19 0.08
CA LEU A 19 -29.75 -4.15 1.27
C LEU A 19 -28.98 -4.65 2.50
N GLN A 20 -29.12 -3.95 3.61
CA GLN A 20 -28.53 -4.37 4.89
C GLN A 20 -29.36 -5.53 5.46
N SER A 21 -28.73 -6.68 5.67
CA SER A 21 -29.28 -7.82 6.40
C SER A 21 -28.33 -8.21 7.53
N PHE A 22 -28.90 -8.70 8.63
CA PHE A 22 -28.11 -9.19 9.77
C PHE A 22 -27.58 -10.61 9.54
N GLU A 23 -28.33 -11.44 8.81
CA GLU A 23 -27.86 -12.74 8.34
C GLU A 23 -27.10 -12.52 7.03
N MET A 24 -25.78 -12.75 7.04
CA MET A 24 -24.94 -12.71 5.86
C MET A 24 -24.51 -14.14 5.48
N VAL A 25 -24.58 -14.44 4.18
CA VAL A 25 -24.15 -15.73 3.62
C VAL A 25 -22.80 -15.55 2.97
N PHE A 26 -21.81 -16.32 3.42
CA PHE A 26 -20.44 -16.29 2.89
C PHE A 26 -20.08 -17.63 2.28
N ALA A 27 -19.23 -17.59 1.25
CA ALA A 27 -18.66 -18.78 0.63
C ALA A 27 -17.14 -18.78 0.84
N CYS A 28 -16.62 -19.80 1.54
CA CYS A 28 -15.18 -19.89 1.77
C CYS A 28 -14.44 -20.29 0.49
N LYS A 29 -13.43 -19.52 0.07
CA LYS A 29 -12.62 -19.83 -1.13
C LYS A 29 -11.79 -21.11 -0.99
N LYS A 30 -11.38 -21.48 0.24
CA LYS A 30 -10.53 -22.64 0.49
C LYS A 30 -11.30 -23.96 0.46
N CYS A 31 -12.44 -24.02 1.15
CA CYS A 31 -13.25 -25.25 1.24
C CYS A 31 -14.49 -25.26 0.34
N LYS A 32 -14.82 -24.13 -0.31
CA LYS A 32 -16.00 -23.94 -1.18
C LYS A 32 -17.34 -24.22 -0.50
N LYS A 33 -17.36 -24.27 0.84
CA LYS A 33 -18.59 -24.42 1.63
C LYS A 33 -19.20 -23.06 1.90
N CYS A 34 -20.53 -23.01 1.76
CA CYS A 34 -21.33 -21.85 2.13
C CYS A 34 -21.69 -21.96 3.60
N PHE A 35 -21.53 -20.86 4.34
CA PHE A 35 -21.92 -20.76 5.74
C PHE A 35 -22.65 -19.44 5.97
N ARG A 36 -23.42 -19.37 7.04
CA ARG A 36 -24.16 -18.18 7.42
C ARG A 36 -23.62 -17.65 8.71
N LYS A 37 -23.47 -16.33 8.78
CA LYS A 37 -23.00 -15.64 9.97
C LYS A 37 -23.94 -14.49 10.28
N ASP A 38 -24.26 -14.34 11.55
CA ASP A 38 -24.99 -13.19 12.07
C ASP A 38 -24.01 -12.05 12.35
N THR A 39 -24.29 -10.85 11.86
CA THR A 39 -23.41 -9.68 12.00
C THR A 39 -23.69 -8.82 13.23
N GLN A 40 -24.69 -9.16 14.04
CA GLN A 40 -24.96 -8.42 15.29
C GLN A 40 -23.92 -8.72 16.36
N GLU A 41 -23.39 -9.94 16.38
CA GLU A 41 -22.35 -10.39 17.31
C GLU A 41 -21.10 -10.75 16.50
N PHE A 42 -20.24 -9.76 16.27
CA PHE A 42 -18.97 -9.94 15.58
C PHE A 42 -17.86 -10.15 16.62
N GLU A 43 -17.49 -11.42 16.86
CA GLU A 43 -16.40 -11.80 17.76
C GLU A 43 -15.16 -12.22 16.95
N GLU A 44 -13.97 -12.21 17.54
CA GLU A 44 -12.70 -12.59 16.87
C GLU A 44 -12.75 -14.02 16.27
N SER A 45 -13.56 -14.90 16.84
CA SER A 45 -13.81 -16.25 16.30
C SER A 45 -14.49 -16.23 14.93
N ASP A 46 -15.17 -15.14 14.59
CA ASP A 46 -15.91 -14.97 13.35
C ASP A 46 -15.07 -14.43 12.21
N GLU A 47 -13.77 -14.27 12.41
CA GLU A 47 -12.85 -13.98 11.32
C GLU A 47 -12.50 -15.24 10.50
N TYR A 48 -12.86 -16.42 11.02
CA TYR A 48 -12.47 -17.72 10.48
C TYR A 48 -13.67 -18.50 9.94
N CYS A 49 -13.43 -19.27 8.86
CA CYS A 49 -14.43 -20.18 8.33
C CYS A 49 -14.62 -21.37 9.30
N PRO A 50 -15.85 -21.70 9.73
CA PRO A 50 -16.12 -22.78 10.69
C PRO A 50 -15.82 -24.19 10.15
N HIS A 51 -15.46 -24.31 8.88
CA HIS A 51 -15.21 -25.61 8.23
C HIS A 51 -13.74 -25.92 7.99
N CYS A 52 -12.88 -24.91 7.87
CA CYS A 52 -11.48 -25.11 7.48
C CYS A 52 -10.52 -24.07 8.08
N ASP A 53 -10.99 -23.27 9.03
CA ASP A 53 -10.20 -22.28 9.75
C ASP A 53 -9.54 -21.24 8.81
N ASN A 54 -10.16 -20.99 7.66
CA ASN A 54 -9.65 -20.01 6.72
C ASN A 54 -10.10 -18.62 7.16
N HIS A 55 -9.14 -17.75 7.50
CA HIS A 55 -9.36 -16.33 7.75
C HIS A 55 -9.97 -15.68 6.50
N PHE A 56 -11.22 -15.20 6.61
CA PHE A 56 -11.96 -14.63 5.48
C PHE A 56 -12.06 -13.11 5.54
N VAL A 57 -11.80 -12.51 6.70
CA VAL A 57 -11.61 -11.07 6.85
C VAL A 57 -10.21 -10.76 6.37
N ILE A 58 -10.07 -10.19 5.17
CA ILE A 58 -8.76 -9.79 4.65
C ILE A 58 -8.64 -8.27 4.68
N ASP A 59 -7.45 -7.78 4.99
CA ASP A 59 -7.18 -6.36 4.88
C ASP A 59 -7.41 -5.91 3.43
N ALA A 60 -8.29 -4.92 3.27
CA ALA A 60 -8.53 -4.31 1.99
C ALA A 60 -7.21 -3.72 1.48
N LYS A 61 -6.68 -4.27 0.38
CA LYS A 61 -5.58 -3.69 -0.38
C LYS A 61 -6.09 -2.45 -1.11
N THR A 62 -6.41 -1.41 -0.36
CA THR A 62 -6.53 -0.07 -0.93
C THR A 62 -5.16 0.28 -1.51
N PRO A 63 -5.08 0.87 -2.72
CA PRO A 63 -3.85 1.50 -3.15
C PRO A 63 -3.61 2.66 -2.20
N LYS A 64 -2.95 2.39 -1.07
CA LYS A 64 -2.30 3.44 -0.30
C LYS A 64 -1.45 4.17 -1.32
N ALA A 65 -1.64 5.47 -1.46
CA ALA A 65 -0.71 6.32 -2.18
C ALA A 65 0.62 6.27 -1.42
N ALA A 66 1.34 5.16 -1.59
CA ALA A 66 2.75 5.11 -1.35
C ALA A 66 3.30 6.06 -2.41
N LEU A 67 3.70 7.25 -1.97
CA LEU A 67 4.64 8.05 -2.73
C LEU A 67 5.94 7.22 -2.77
N SER A 68 6.00 6.20 -3.63
CA SER A 68 7.27 5.59 -3.97
C SER A 68 8.03 6.70 -4.67
N VAL A 69 9.02 7.26 -3.99
CA VAL A 69 10.12 7.90 -4.70
C VAL A 69 10.75 6.75 -5.48
N GLU A 70 10.35 6.62 -6.75
CA GLU A 70 11.02 5.83 -7.76
C GLU A 70 12.43 6.44 -7.90
N SER A 71 13.35 6.07 -6.99
CA SER A 71 14.76 6.35 -7.16
C SER A 71 15.24 5.48 -8.31
N GLU A 72 15.12 6.03 -9.52
CA GLU A 72 15.58 5.42 -10.75
C GLU A 72 17.04 4.99 -10.59
N ASP A 73 17.29 3.74 -10.97
CA ASP A 73 18.53 2.96 -10.91
C ASP A 73 19.81 3.78 -10.59
N VAL A 74 20.45 3.47 -9.46
CA VAL A 74 21.67 4.12 -8.96
C VAL A 74 22.83 4.07 -9.97
N ARG A 75 22.78 3.15 -10.93
CA ARG A 75 23.75 3.05 -12.03
C ARG A 75 23.62 4.15 -13.08
N VAL A 76 22.45 4.80 -13.19
CA VAL A 76 22.17 5.86 -14.17
C VAL A 76 22.38 7.24 -13.56
N ASN A 77 22.03 7.42 -12.28
CA ASN A 77 22.13 8.71 -11.58
C ASN A 77 23.14 8.68 -10.43
N ASN A 78 24.43 8.85 -10.74
CA ASN A 78 25.52 8.94 -9.74
C ASN A 78 25.46 10.21 -8.86
N LYS A 79 24.40 11.04 -8.97
CA LYS A 79 24.23 12.27 -8.17
C LYS A 79 23.94 12.01 -6.70
N MET A 80 23.47 10.81 -6.34
CA MET A 80 23.14 10.46 -4.96
C MET A 80 24.21 9.61 -4.25
N LEU A 81 25.28 9.19 -4.94
CA LEU A 81 26.44 8.57 -4.31
C LEU A 81 27.43 9.65 -3.86
N LYS A 82 27.63 9.76 -2.54
CA LYS A 82 28.74 10.54 -1.97
C LYS A 82 30.02 9.70 -2.07
N ASP A 83 30.94 10.06 -2.97
CA ASP A 83 32.28 9.47 -3.00
C ASP A 83 33.16 10.15 -1.94
N GLU A 84 33.57 9.38 -0.93
CA GLU A 84 34.38 9.84 0.21
C GLU A 84 35.82 10.23 -0.19
N ARG A 85 36.27 9.86 -1.40
CA ARG A 85 37.62 10.16 -1.89
C ARG A 85 37.75 11.58 -2.46
N VAL A 86 36.64 12.25 -2.73
CA VAL A 86 36.62 13.62 -3.24
C VAL A 86 36.45 14.57 -2.06
N ARG A 87 37.44 15.44 -1.83
CA ARG A 87 37.37 16.47 -0.77
C ARG A 87 36.13 17.33 -1.01
N GLN A 88 35.12 17.22 -0.14
CA GLN A 88 33.96 18.09 -0.21
C GLN A 88 34.43 19.55 -0.15
N LYS A 89 33.93 20.38 -1.06
CA LYS A 89 34.12 21.83 -0.93
C LYS A 89 33.33 22.25 0.30
N ASP A 90 34.05 22.76 1.30
CA ASP A 90 33.44 23.43 2.44
C ASP A 90 32.43 24.48 1.95
N TYR A 91 31.32 24.61 2.66
CA TYR A 91 30.32 25.65 2.38
C TYR A 91 30.98 27.02 2.56
N ARG A 92 31.45 27.59 1.46
CA ARG A 92 31.94 28.98 1.41
C ARG A 92 30.74 29.90 1.57
N THR A 93 30.86 30.85 2.50
CA THR A 93 29.90 31.94 2.59
C THR A 93 30.16 32.92 1.44
N MET A 94 29.20 33.78 1.09
CA MET A 94 29.29 34.70 -0.07
C MET A 94 30.46 35.73 0.01
N PHE A 95 31.33 35.63 1.02
CA PHE A 95 32.42 36.56 1.31
C PHE A 95 33.82 35.92 1.26
N ASP A 96 33.94 34.64 0.88
CA ASP A 96 35.26 34.00 0.71
C ASP A 96 35.78 34.24 -0.73
N PRO A 97 36.89 34.99 -0.91
CA PRO A 97 37.47 35.22 -2.23
C PRO A 97 38.06 33.92 -2.81
N ASP A 98 37.79 33.68 -4.09
CA ASP A 98 38.28 32.50 -4.81
C ASP A 98 39.81 32.52 -4.98
N GLU A 99 40.43 31.34 -4.83
CA GLU A 99 41.86 31.07 -4.99
C GLU A 99 42.36 31.34 -6.44
N ASP A 100 41.45 31.51 -7.39
CA ASP A 100 41.74 31.85 -8.79
C ASP A 100 41.74 33.38 -9.07
N ALA A 101 41.42 34.22 -8.09
CA ALA A 101 41.47 35.68 -8.23
C ALA A 101 42.91 36.24 -8.28
N ASP A 102 43.89 35.50 -7.75
CA ASP A 102 45.30 35.92 -7.68
C ASP A 102 46.11 35.63 -8.98
N ARG A 103 45.47 35.12 -10.05
CA ARG A 103 46.14 34.84 -11.34
C ARG A 103 45.98 35.93 -12.40
N LEU A 104 45.37 37.06 -12.05
CA LEU A 104 45.38 38.28 -12.86
C LEU A 104 46.44 39.24 -12.31
N GLY A 105 47.70 38.87 -12.54
CA GLY A 105 48.89 39.69 -12.31
C GLY A 105 49.89 39.45 -13.42
#